data_AF-A0A8S3K9P1-F1
#
_entry.id   AF-A0A8S3K9P1-F1
#
_cell.length_a   1.000
_cell.length_b   1.000
_cell.length_c   1.000
_cell.angle_alpha   90.00
_cell.angle_beta   90.00
_cell.angle_gamma   90.00
#
_symmetry.space_group_name_H-M   'P 1'
#
loop_
_entity.id
_entity.type
_entity.pdbx_description
1 polymer ?
#
loop_
_entity_poly.entity_id
_entity_poly.type
_entity_poly.pdbx_seq_one_letter_code
_entity_poly.pdbx_strand_id
1 'polypeptide(L)'
;MQAVTLVEQLKKKLFGYSLILEVWSNVPVGSGLGTSSILAGAILLALWNLIGIANVTDSMIIYGVLVVEQMMTTGGGWQDQIGGLLPAFKLGTSYAQLPLEVDWRQLNVKDDNNAI
;
A
#
# COMPACT_ATOMS: atom_id res chain seq x y z
N MET A 1 11.42 -2.11 28.70
CA MET A 1 11.82 -1.13 27.67
C MET A 1 10.91 0.06 27.79
N GLN A 2 11.43 1.27 28.06
CA GLN A 2 10.61 2.48 28.10
C GLN A 2 10.18 2.83 26.68
N ALA A 3 8.88 3.06 26.46
CA ALA A 3 8.36 3.45 25.15
C ALA A 3 8.84 4.87 24.81
N VAL A 4 9.55 5.01 23.70
CA VAL A 4 10.06 6.28 23.18
C VAL A 4 8.93 7.00 22.44
N THR A 5 8.73 8.30 22.64
CA THR A 5 7.63 9.04 22.01
C THR A 5 7.79 9.10 20.48
N LEU A 6 6.69 9.26 19.73
CA LEU A 6 6.74 9.43 18.27
C LEU A 6 7.65 10.60 17.87
N VAL A 7 7.60 11.71 18.62
CA VAL A 7 8.44 12.89 18.37
C VAL A 7 9.93 12.56 18.48
N GLU A 8 10.33 11.83 19.51
CA GLU A 8 11.72 11.40 19.68
C GLU A 8 12.17 10.41 18.59
N GLN A 9 11.29 9.49 18.20
CA GLN A 9 11.57 8.56 17.11
C GLN A 9 11.76 9.29 15.77
N LEU A 10 10.88 10.25 15.47
CA LEU A 10 10.98 11.07 14.25
C LEU A 10 12.22 11.97 14.27
N LYS A 11 12.54 12.63 15.38
CA LYS A 11 13.79 13.42 15.50
C LYS A 11 15.03 12.57 15.23
N LYS A 12 15.06 11.34 15.75
CA LYS A 12 16.16 10.39 15.52
C LYS A 12 16.25 9.94 14.07
N LYS A 13 15.10 9.61 13.45
CA LYS A 13 15.03 9.07 12.08
C LYS A 13 15.16 10.12 10.99
N LEU A 14 14.75 11.35 11.26
CA LEU A 14 14.79 12.48 10.34
C LEU A 14 15.91 13.46 10.68
N PHE A 15 16.90 13.06 11.48
CA PHE A 15 18.10 13.86 11.81
C PHE A 15 17.80 15.28 12.33
N GLY A 16 16.68 15.45 13.06
CA GLY A 16 16.24 16.73 13.59
C GLY A 16 15.48 17.64 12.62
N TYR A 17 15.22 17.20 11.39
CA TYR A 17 14.45 17.96 10.40
C TYR A 17 12.93 17.74 10.51
N SER A 18 12.16 18.68 9.97
CA SER A 18 10.72 18.55 9.76
C SER A 18 10.41 17.84 8.45
N LEU A 19 9.26 17.16 8.39
CA LEU A 19 8.76 16.50 7.18
C LEU A 19 7.57 17.29 6.64
N ILE A 20 7.64 17.65 5.36
CA ILE A 20 6.50 18.15 4.58
C ILE A 20 6.21 17.09 3.53
N LEU A 21 4.95 16.64 3.46
CA LEU A 21 4.49 15.66 2.49
C LEU A 21 3.45 16.32 1.58
N GLU A 22 3.78 16.43 0.29
CA GLU A 22 2.86 16.89 -0.74
C GLU A 22 2.44 15.70 -1.60
N VAL A 23 1.13 15.54 -1.79
CA VAL A 23 0.53 14.39 -2.49
C VAL A 23 -0.55 14.88 -3.43
N TRP A 24 -0.61 14.30 -4.62
CA TRP A 24 -1.63 14.62 -5.62
C TRP A 24 -1.98 13.39 -6.46
N SER A 25 -3.12 13.45 -7.14
CA SER A 25 -3.57 12.45 -8.10
C SER A 25 -4.22 13.15 -9.28
N ASN A 26 -3.94 12.68 -10.50
CA ASN A 26 -4.62 13.15 -11.71
C ASN A 26 -5.98 12.48 -11.90
N VAL A 27 -6.31 11.48 -11.08
CA VAL A 27 -7.58 10.75 -11.16
C VAL A 27 -8.60 11.37 -10.18
N PRO A 28 -9.82 11.71 -10.65
CA PRO A 28 -10.86 12.25 -9.79
C PRO A 28 -11.27 11.27 -8.67
N VAL A 29 -11.66 11.86 -7.54
CA VAL A 29 -12.28 11.13 -6.43
C VAL A 29 -13.59 10.47 -6.91
N GLY A 30 -13.83 9.23 -6.48
CA GLY A 30 -15.04 8.48 -6.85
C GLY A 30 -14.99 7.82 -8.23
N SER A 31 -13.82 7.77 -8.89
CA SER A 31 -13.63 7.10 -10.19
C SER A 31 -13.81 5.57 -10.16
N GLY A 32 -13.80 4.96 -8.98
CA GLY A 32 -13.83 3.50 -8.83
C GLY A 32 -12.50 2.80 -9.16
N LEU A 33 -11.42 3.54 -9.39
CA LEU A 33 -10.09 3.00 -9.74
C LEU A 33 -9.19 2.70 -8.53
N GLY A 34 -9.72 2.74 -7.30
CA GLY A 34 -8.93 2.48 -6.09
C GLY A 34 -7.85 3.52 -5.80
N THR A 35 -7.98 4.73 -6.32
CA THR A 35 -6.91 5.74 -6.31
C THR A 35 -6.50 6.19 -4.91
N SER A 36 -7.43 6.18 -3.96
CA SER A 36 -7.15 6.49 -2.56
C SER A 36 -6.19 5.46 -1.94
N SER A 37 -6.47 4.17 -2.14
CA SER A 37 -5.66 3.06 -1.64
C SER A 37 -4.27 3.02 -2.30
N ILE A 38 -4.22 3.30 -3.61
CA ILE A 38 -2.95 3.40 -4.36
C ILE A 38 -2.12 4.58 -3.84
N LEU A 39 -2.73 5.75 -3.64
CA LEU A 39 -2.02 6.91 -3.10
C LEU A 39 -1.52 6.67 -1.67
N ALA A 40 -2.32 6.02 -0.82
CA ALA A 40 -1.89 5.60 0.52
C ALA A 40 -0.69 4.65 0.46
N GLY A 41 -0.70 3.68 -0.46
CA GLY A 41 0.43 2.78 -0.70
C GLY A 41 1.70 3.52 -1.14
N ALA A 42 1.57 4.48 -2.05
CA ALA A 42 2.69 5.32 -2.49
C ALA A 42 3.29 6.15 -1.34
N ILE A 43 2.43 6.71 -0.48
CA ILE A 43 2.85 7.45 0.72
C ILE A 43 3.61 6.53 1.68
N LEU A 44 3.06 5.35 1.99
CA LEU A 44 3.71 4.38 2.89
C LEU A 44 5.09 3.98 2.37
N LEU A 45 5.20 3.66 1.07
CA LEU A 45 6.46 3.36 0.42
C LEU A 45 7.47 4.49 0.55
N ALA A 46 7.06 5.74 0.26
CA ALA A 46 7.93 6.91 0.37
C ALA A 46 8.43 7.12 1.81
N LEU A 47 7.53 7.01 2.80
CA LEU A 47 7.88 7.15 4.21
C LEU A 47 8.80 6.03 4.71
N TRP A 48 8.55 4.79 4.32
CA TRP A 48 9.40 3.65 4.66
C TRP A 48 10.79 3.78 4.06
N ASN A 49 10.89 4.21 2.80
CA ASN A 49 12.18 4.52 2.18
C ASN A 49 12.92 5.62 2.95
N LEU A 50 12.21 6.71 3.30
CA LEU A 50 12.77 7.84 4.03
C LEU A 50 13.38 7.44 5.38
N ILE A 51 12.75 6.53 6.13
CA ILE A 51 13.22 6.10 7.46
C ILE A 51 14.15 4.88 7.45
N GLY A 52 14.55 4.43 6.25
CA GLY A 52 15.55 3.37 6.02
C GLY A 52 15.02 1.94 6.09
N ILE A 53 13.74 1.71 5.80
CA ILE A 53 13.18 0.37 5.65
C ILE A 53 13.39 -0.08 4.20
N ALA A 54 14.42 -0.89 3.97
CA ALA A 54 14.86 -1.28 2.62
C ALA A 54 14.15 -2.51 2.05
N ASN A 55 13.65 -3.41 2.90
CA ASN A 55 13.07 -4.70 2.49
C ASN A 55 11.55 -4.68 2.63
N VAL A 56 10.89 -3.72 2.00
CA VAL A 56 9.43 -3.67 1.98
C VAL A 56 8.91 -4.79 1.07
N THR A 57 8.10 -5.69 1.62
CA THR A 57 7.45 -6.77 0.87
C THR A 57 6.06 -6.35 0.37
N ASP A 58 5.53 -7.05 -0.62
CA ASP A 58 4.18 -6.79 -1.13
C ASP A 58 3.13 -6.91 -0.01
N SER A 59 3.26 -7.92 0.84
CA SER A 59 2.39 -8.10 2.00
C SER A 59 2.46 -6.91 2.96
N MET A 60 3.65 -6.35 3.21
CA MET A 60 3.78 -5.16 4.05
C MET A 60 2.98 -3.98 3.48
N ILE A 61 3.04 -3.78 2.15
CA ILE A 61 2.29 -2.71 1.48
C ILE A 61 0.78 -2.97 1.58
N ILE A 62 0.32 -4.17 1.19
CA ILE A 62 -1.11 -4.54 1.19
C ILE A 62 -1.71 -4.33 2.58
N TYR A 63 -1.12 -4.92 3.61
CA TYR A 63 -1.63 -4.80 4.98
C TYR A 63 -1.43 -3.39 5.55
N GLY A 64 -0.35 -2.70 5.19
CA GLY A 64 -0.11 -1.33 5.60
C GLY A 64 -1.22 -0.39 5.14
N VAL A 65 -1.65 -0.49 3.88
CA VAL A 65 -2.77 0.31 3.37
C VAL A 65 -4.08 -0.06 4.06
N LEU A 66 -4.38 -1.34 4.25
CA LEU A 66 -5.58 -1.78 4.96
C LEU A 66 -5.65 -1.20 6.38
N VAL A 67 -4.51 -1.16 7.10
CA VAL A 67 -4.43 -0.54 8.42
C VAL A 67 -4.70 0.97 8.33
N VAL A 68 -4.14 1.68 7.35
CA VAL A 68 -4.40 3.10 7.14
C VAL A 68 -5.89 3.35 6.88
N GLU A 69 -6.53 2.57 6.01
CA GLU A 69 -7.95 2.68 5.71
C GLU A 69 -8.83 2.41 6.94
N GLN A 70 -8.46 1.42 7.74
CA GLN A 70 -9.16 1.13 9.00
C GLN A 70 -9.03 2.30 9.98
N MET A 71 -7.84 2.89 10.11
CA MET A 71 -7.60 4.07 10.95
C MET A 71 -8.38 5.30 10.46
N MET A 72 -8.57 5.42 9.15
CA MET A 72 -9.36 6.48 8.52
C MET A 72 -10.86 6.18 8.49
N THR A 73 -11.31 5.05 9.03
CA THR A 73 -12.71 4.61 9.08
C THR A 73 -13.39 4.42 7.71
N THR A 74 -12.62 4.30 6.63
CA THR A 74 -13.16 4.05 5.29
C THR A 74 -13.55 2.59 5.07
N GLY A 75 -12.81 1.65 5.69
CA GLY A 75 -13.16 0.23 5.70
C GLY A 75 -13.17 -0.43 4.31
N GLY A 76 -12.11 -0.18 3.52
CA GLY A 76 -11.96 -0.69 2.16
C GLY A 76 -11.57 -2.17 2.07
N GLY A 77 -11.59 -2.70 0.85
CA GLY A 77 -11.09 -4.04 0.54
C GLY A 77 -9.58 -4.04 0.21
N TRP A 78 -9.05 -5.22 -0.11
CA TRP A 78 -7.62 -5.41 -0.44
C TRP A 78 -7.32 -5.38 -1.95
N GLN A 79 -8.36 -5.33 -2.78
CA GLN A 79 -8.22 -5.46 -4.23
C GLN A 79 -7.47 -4.29 -4.89
N ASP A 80 -7.59 -3.08 -4.34
CA ASP A 80 -7.01 -1.88 -4.94
C ASP A 80 -5.48 -1.86 -4.78
N GLN A 81 -4.99 -2.40 -3.67
CA GLN A 81 -3.57 -2.57 -3.35
C GLN A 81 -2.95 -3.58 -4.32
N ILE A 82 -3.56 -4.75 -4.50
CA ILE A 82 -3.08 -5.75 -5.47
C ILE A 82 -3.17 -5.24 -6.90
N GLY A 83 -4.29 -4.61 -7.25
CA GLY A 83 -4.56 -4.12 -8.60
C GLY A 83 -3.58 -3.04 -9.01
N GLY A 84 -3.38 -2.04 -8.15
CA GLY A 84 -2.68 -0.80 -8.51
C GLY A 84 -1.24 -0.67 -8.02
N LEU A 85 -0.81 -1.40 -6.97
CA LEU A 85 0.55 -1.27 -6.43
C LEU A 85 1.51 -2.35 -6.92
N LEU A 86 0.99 -3.53 -7.29
CA LEU A 86 1.80 -4.64 -7.77
C LEU A 86 1.93 -4.61 -9.30
N PRO A 87 2.99 -5.18 -9.89
CA PRO A 87 3.19 -5.17 -11.34
C PRO A 87 2.38 -6.26 -12.07
N ALA A 88 2.08 -6.03 -13.35
CA ALA A 88 1.49 -6.98 -14.31
C ALA A 88 0.02 -7.37 -14.05
N PHE A 89 -0.43 -8.48 -14.65
CA PHE A 89 -1.76 -9.06 -14.42
C PHE A 89 -1.67 -10.04 -13.25
N LYS A 90 -2.64 -10.02 -12.33
CA LYS A 90 -2.56 -10.76 -11.06
C LYS A 90 -3.85 -11.50 -10.76
N LEU A 91 -3.71 -12.57 -10.00
CA LEU A 91 -4.79 -13.18 -9.25
C LEU A 91 -4.52 -12.93 -7.77
N GLY A 92 -5.40 -12.19 -7.11
CA GLY A 92 -5.45 -12.09 -5.65
C GLY A 92 -6.55 -12.99 -5.09
N THR A 93 -6.31 -13.61 -3.95
CA THR A 93 -7.27 -14.45 -3.24
C THR A 93 -7.21 -14.20 -1.74
N SER A 94 -8.36 -14.29 -1.09
CA SER A 94 -8.44 -14.19 0.37
C SER A 94 -9.63 -15.00 0.86
N TYR A 95 -9.44 -15.73 1.96
CA TYR A 95 -10.53 -16.42 2.65
C TYR A 95 -11.25 -15.46 3.60
N ALA A 96 -12.55 -15.68 3.81
CA ALA A 96 -13.34 -14.93 4.77
C ALA A 96 -13.00 -15.36 6.22
N GLN A 97 -11.81 -14.99 6.69
CA GLN A 97 -11.27 -15.33 8.00
C GLN A 97 -10.58 -14.15 8.67
N LEU A 98 -10.34 -14.27 9.98
CA LEU A 98 -9.52 -13.34 10.75
C LEU A 98 -8.33 -14.09 11.37
N PRO A 99 -7.10 -13.55 11.31
CA PRO A 99 -6.73 -12.33 10.59
C PRO A 99 -6.92 -12.47 9.08
N LEU A 100 -7.22 -11.35 8.40
CA LEU A 100 -7.36 -11.34 6.95
C LEU A 100 -6.01 -11.71 6.33
N GLU A 101 -6.00 -12.73 5.47
CA GLU A 101 -4.83 -13.15 4.72
C GLU A 101 -5.10 -12.99 3.24
N VAL A 102 -4.18 -12.32 2.54
CA VAL A 102 -4.26 -12.03 1.11
C VAL A 102 -3.06 -12.68 0.42
N ASP A 103 -3.34 -13.65 -0.41
CA ASP A 103 -2.37 -14.26 -1.32
C ASP A 103 -2.50 -13.64 -2.70
N TRP A 104 -1.37 -13.55 -3.41
CA TRP A 104 -1.36 -13.08 -4.78
C TRP A 104 -0.33 -13.80 -5.63
N ARG A 105 -0.62 -13.89 -6.93
CA ARG A 105 0.35 -14.35 -7.91
C ARG A 105 0.19 -13.62 -9.23
N GLN A 106 1.31 -13.36 -9.89
CA GLN A 106 1.32 -12.87 -11.26
C GLN A 106 0.80 -13.96 -12.21
N LEU A 107 -0.05 -13.56 -13.14
CA LEU A 107 -0.55 -14.40 -14.21
C LEU A 107 0.21 -14.05 -15.50
N ASN A 108 0.80 -15.07 -16.13
CA ASN A 108 1.39 -14.93 -17.45
C ASN A 108 0.29 -15.08 -18.49
N VAL A 109 -0.26 -13.96 -18.94
CA VAL A 109 -1.18 -13.92 -20.06
C VAL A 109 -0.34 -14.01 -21.34
N LYS A 110 -0.43 -15.13 -22.06
CA LYS A 110 0.09 -15.20 -23.42
C LYS A 110 -0.89 -14.47 -24.33
N ASP A 111 -0.38 -13.69 -25.28
CA ASP A 111 -1.19 -13.24 -26.41
C ASP A 111 -1.62 -14.47 -27.20
N ASP A 112 -2.86 -14.92 -27.02
CA ASP A 112 -3.50 -15.84 -27.95
C ASP A 112 -3.84 -15.06 -29.23
N ASN A 113 -2.81 -14.80 -30.04
CA ASN A 113 -2.95 -14.23 -31.39
C ASN A 113 -3.69 -15.17 -32.37
N ASN A 114 -4.32 -16.25 -31.89
CA ASN A 114 -5.10 -17.22 -32.66
C ASN A 114 -6.62 -17.14 -32.41
N ALA A 115 -7.10 -16.10 -31.72
CA ALA A 115 -8.53 -15.90 -31.48
C ALA A 115 -9.14 -14.88 -32.47
N ILE A 116 -8.93 -15.05 -33.78
CA ILE A 116 -9.83 -14.55 -34.85
C ILE A 116 -9.75 -15.50 -36.06
#